data_AF-A0A9D6M0X5-F1
#
_entry.id   AF-A0A9D6M0X5-F1
#
_cell.length_a   1.000
_cell.length_b   1.000
_cell.length_c   1.000
_cell.angle_alpha   90.00
_cell.angle_beta   90.00
_cell.angle_gamma   90.00
#
_symmetry.space_group_name_H-M   'P 1'
#
loop_
_entity.id
_entity.type
_entity.pdbx_description
1 polymer ?
#
loop_
_entity_poly.entity_id
_entity_poly.type
_entity_poly.pdbx_seq_one_letter_code
_entity_poly.pdbx_strand_id
1 'polypeptide(L)'
;MDNVTEFWNSVGATNADAEYLADLILERSTPIALSDLVNHLIDWRLQAQLKSQAEVDARRAQRYQPRGVYRVGDQLYFPALEGRAGVVKKIRAGDNPRHGEFQVIAVQLDGETKAREFAAGFAHA
;
A
#
# COMPACT_ATOMS: atom_id res chain seq x y z
N MET A 1 26.37 -0.88 -20.40
CA MET A 1 25.12 -0.14 -20.68
C MET A 1 24.03 -1.06 -21.23
N ASP A 2 24.21 -2.38 -21.15
CA ASP A 2 23.35 -3.34 -21.85
C ASP A 2 22.02 -3.62 -21.14
N ASN A 3 21.84 -3.21 -19.88
CA ASN A 3 20.64 -3.55 -19.10
C ASN A 3 19.41 -2.68 -19.41
N VAL A 4 19.58 -1.46 -19.91
CA VAL A 4 18.44 -0.51 -20.05
C VAL A 4 17.61 -0.86 -21.27
N THR A 5 18.26 -1.15 -22.40
CA THR A 5 17.59 -1.55 -23.63
C THR A 5 16.91 -2.91 -23.46
N GLU A 6 17.58 -3.88 -22.83
CA GLU A 6 17.02 -5.19 -22.54
C GLU A 6 15.81 -5.10 -21.58
N PHE A 7 15.89 -4.24 -20.56
CA PHE A 7 14.77 -3.93 -19.67
C PHE A 7 13.56 -3.41 -20.46
N TRP A 8 13.71 -2.34 -21.25
CA TRP A 8 12.57 -1.77 -21.99
C TRP A 8 11.99 -2.73 -23.03
N ASN A 9 12.84 -3.55 -23.66
CA ASN A 9 12.37 -4.62 -24.55
C ASN A 9 11.56 -5.68 -23.81
N SER A 10 11.92 -6.02 -22.58
CA SER A 10 11.16 -6.96 -21.74
C SER A 10 9.82 -6.38 -21.24
N VAL A 11 9.78 -5.07 -21.01
CA VAL A 11 8.60 -4.35 -20.53
C VAL A 11 7.52 -4.27 -21.61
N GLY A 12 7.92 -4.01 -22.87
CA GLY A 12 7.06 -4.02 -24.04
C GLY A 12 5.87 -3.05 -24.00
N ALA A 13 5.12 -3.01 -25.09
CA ALA A 13 3.84 -2.30 -25.18
C ALA A 13 2.68 -3.31 -25.16
N THR A 14 1.58 -2.90 -24.55
CA THR A 14 0.34 -3.66 -24.35
C THR A 14 -0.84 -2.85 -24.89
N ASN A 15 -1.97 -3.51 -25.11
CA ASN A 15 -3.18 -2.83 -25.55
C ASN A 15 -3.70 -1.81 -24.52
N ALA A 16 -3.51 -2.07 -23.23
CA ALA A 16 -3.92 -1.16 -22.17
C ALA A 16 -3.17 0.18 -22.23
N ASP A 17 -1.92 0.18 -22.71
CA ASP A 17 -1.17 1.42 -22.91
C ASP A 17 -1.74 2.24 -24.05
N ALA A 18 -2.13 1.57 -25.14
CA ALA A 18 -2.72 2.24 -26.29
C ALA A 18 -4.08 2.85 -25.93
N GLU A 19 -4.90 2.14 -25.16
CA GLU A 19 -6.17 2.64 -24.62
C GLU A 19 -5.95 3.86 -23.71
N TYR A 20 -5.06 3.75 -22.72
CA TYR A 20 -4.75 4.86 -21.82
C TYR A 20 -4.26 6.11 -22.56
N LEU A 21 -3.34 5.94 -23.53
CA LEU A 21 -2.83 7.05 -24.31
C LEU A 21 -3.89 7.64 -25.25
N ALA A 22 -4.79 6.82 -25.80
CA ALA A 22 -5.91 7.30 -26.63
C ALA A 22 -6.86 8.16 -25.80
N ASP A 23 -7.22 7.71 -24.59
CA ASP A 23 -8.06 8.46 -23.66
C ASP A 23 -7.40 9.79 -23.27
N LEU A 24 -6.11 9.78 -22.96
CA LEU A 24 -5.34 10.98 -22.61
C LEU A 24 -5.31 12.00 -23.75
N ILE A 25 -5.11 11.56 -24.99
CA ILE A 25 -5.12 12.43 -26.18
C ILE A 25 -6.53 13.02 -26.38
N LEU A 26 -7.56 12.20 -26.23
CA LEU A 26 -8.95 12.63 -26.36
C LEU A 26 -9.31 13.69 -25.31
N GLU A 27 -8.95 13.45 -24.05
CA GLU A 27 -9.22 14.35 -22.92
C GLU A 27 -8.53 15.71 -23.09
N ARG A 28 -7.27 15.72 -23.56
CA ARG A 28 -6.53 16.97 -23.79
C ARG A 28 -7.02 17.75 -25.00
N SER A 29 -7.65 17.08 -25.98
CA SER A 29 -8.19 17.70 -27.21
C SER A 29 -7.19 18.57 -27.99
N THR A 30 -5.89 18.36 -27.77
CA THR A 30 -4.79 19.07 -28.43
C THR A 30 -3.63 18.10 -28.71
N PRO A 31 -2.79 18.33 -29.73
CA PRO A 31 -1.61 17.52 -29.96
C PRO A 31 -0.68 17.49 -28.73
N ILE A 32 -0.29 16.30 -28.31
CA ILE A 32 0.63 16.07 -27.19
C ILE A 32 1.98 15.63 -27.77
N ALA A 33 3.09 16.16 -27.22
CA ALA A 33 4.42 15.75 -27.65
C ALA A 33 4.68 14.27 -27.27
N LEU A 34 5.41 13.55 -28.12
CA LEU A 34 5.72 12.14 -27.88
C LEU A 34 6.44 11.91 -26.54
N SER A 35 7.35 12.80 -26.15
CA SER A 35 8.03 12.75 -24.85
C SER A 35 7.03 12.80 -23.68
N ASP A 36 5.99 13.61 -23.81
CA ASP A 36 5.00 13.79 -22.74
C ASP A 36 4.07 12.58 -22.66
N LEU A 37 3.70 12.00 -23.80
CA LEU A 37 2.97 10.73 -23.85
C LEU A 37 3.76 9.62 -23.16
N VAL A 38 5.07 9.52 -23.44
CA VAL A 38 5.94 8.53 -22.81
C VAL A 38 6.02 8.74 -21.29
N ASN A 39 6.19 9.97 -20.82
CA ASN A 39 6.21 10.27 -19.39
C ASN A 39 4.89 9.90 -18.71
N HIS A 40 3.76 10.29 -19.30
CA HIS A 40 2.43 9.94 -18.80
C HIS A 40 2.21 8.42 -18.75
N LEU A 41 2.72 7.68 -19.73
CA LEU A 41 2.62 6.23 -19.75
C LEU A 41 3.46 5.58 -18.64
N ILE A 42 4.70 6.04 -18.47
CA ILE A 42 5.60 5.54 -17.42
C ILE A 42 4.99 5.77 -16.04
N ASP A 43 4.51 6.98 -15.77
CA ASP A 43 3.88 7.33 -14.49
C ASP A 43 2.64 6.47 -14.23
N TRP A 44 1.75 6.36 -15.21
CA TRP A 44 0.54 5.54 -15.09
C TRP A 44 0.86 4.07 -14.80
N ARG A 45 1.80 3.48 -15.54
CA ARG A 45 2.25 2.09 -15.31
C ARG A 45 2.86 1.91 -13.93
N LEU A 46 3.71 2.84 -13.49
CA LEU A 46 4.32 2.80 -12.17
C LEU A 46 3.24 2.84 -11.07
N GLN A 47 2.25 3.72 -11.19
CA GLN A 47 1.14 3.78 -10.24
C GLN A 47 0.31 2.48 -10.23
N ALA A 48 0.01 1.91 -11.40
CA ALA A 48 -0.71 0.64 -11.49
C ALA A 48 0.07 -0.51 -10.82
N GLN A 49 1.39 -0.57 -11.04
CA GLN A 49 2.25 -1.59 -10.44
C GLN A 49 2.37 -1.43 -8.92
N LEU A 50 2.56 -0.20 -8.43
CA LEU A 50 2.59 0.10 -6.99
C LEU A 50 1.27 -0.29 -6.31
N LYS A 51 0.14 0.02 -6.95
CA LYS A 51 -1.18 -0.35 -6.44
C LYS A 51 -1.37 -1.86 -6.37
N SER A 52 -1.03 -2.58 -7.44
CA SER A 52 -1.10 -4.05 -7.48
C SER A 52 -0.24 -4.69 -6.38
N GLN A 53 0.97 -4.16 -6.18
CA GLN A 53 1.87 -4.65 -5.13
C GLN A 53 1.32 -4.38 -3.72
N ALA A 54 0.79 -3.18 -3.48
CA ALA A 54 0.11 -2.86 -2.22
C ALA A 54 -1.10 -3.75 -1.96
N GLU A 55 -1.89 -4.09 -3.00
CA GLU A 55 -3.01 -5.02 -2.87
C GLU A 55 -2.54 -6.44 -2.54
N VAL A 56 -1.46 -6.92 -3.15
CA VAL A 56 -0.86 -8.23 -2.83
C VAL A 56 -0.35 -8.28 -1.40
N ASP A 57 0.34 -7.22 -0.96
CA ASP A 57 0.85 -7.12 0.40
C ASP A 57 -0.31 -7.02 1.41
N ALA A 58 -1.37 -6.27 1.09
CA ALA A 58 -2.59 -6.21 1.90
C ALA A 58 -3.31 -7.56 1.98
N ARG A 59 -3.30 -8.37 0.92
CA ARG A 59 -3.85 -9.75 0.94
C ARG A 59 -3.03 -10.70 1.81
N ARG A 60 -1.72 -10.47 1.95
CA ARG A 60 -0.84 -11.25 2.85
C ARG A 60 -0.94 -10.77 4.30
N ALA A 61 -1.23 -9.48 4.50
CA ALA A 61 -1.40 -8.89 5.82
C ALA A 61 -2.75 -9.26 6.46
N GLN A 62 -2.74 -9.54 7.76
CA GLN A 62 -3.96 -9.79 8.51
C GLN A 62 -4.72 -8.47 8.74
N ARG A 63 -6.05 -8.48 8.63
CA ARG A 63 -6.87 -7.30 8.95
C ARG A 63 -6.73 -6.93 10.43
N TYR A 64 -6.41 -5.68 10.73
CA TYR A 64 -6.45 -5.19 12.10
C TYR A 64 -7.89 -5.10 12.64
N GLN A 65 -8.09 -5.60 13.86
CA GLN A 65 -9.28 -5.49 14.68
C GLN A 65 -8.87 -5.36 16.15
N PRO A 66 -9.50 -4.49 16.95
CA PRO A 66 -9.11 -4.32 18.36
C PRO A 66 -9.29 -5.59 19.22
N ARG A 67 -10.20 -6.49 18.83
CA ARG A 67 -10.38 -7.82 19.44
C ARG A 67 -9.30 -8.83 19.05
N GLY A 68 -8.51 -8.55 18.02
CA GLY A 68 -7.52 -9.47 17.47
C GLY A 68 -6.36 -9.70 18.44
N VAL A 69 -5.74 -10.88 18.32
CA VAL A 69 -4.49 -11.23 19.01
C VAL A 69 -3.38 -11.24 17.97
N TYR A 70 -2.26 -10.60 18.30
CA TYR A 70 -1.16 -10.36 17.37
C TYR A 70 0.18 -10.70 18.00
N ARG A 71 1.19 -10.86 17.17
CA ARG A 71 2.57 -11.12 17.54
C ARG A 71 3.49 -10.07 16.93
N VAL A 72 4.63 -9.84 17.58
CA VAL A 72 5.69 -9.02 16.99
C VAL A 72 6.14 -9.66 15.66
N GLY A 73 6.18 -8.85 14.60
CA GLY A 73 6.47 -9.29 13.25
C GLY A 73 5.23 -9.46 12.36
N ASP A 74 4.02 -9.52 12.92
CA ASP A 74 2.80 -9.64 12.11
C ASP A 74 2.63 -8.41 11.20
N GLN A 75 2.33 -8.67 9.92
CA GLN A 75 1.91 -7.65 8.97
C GLN A 75 0.40 -7.45 9.08
N LEU A 76 -0.01 -6.21 9.32
CA LEU A 76 -1.41 -5.83 9.47
C LEU A 76 -1.80 -4.76 8.45
N TYR A 77 -3.03 -4.83 7.93
CA TYR A 77 -3.64 -3.71 7.21
C TYR A 77 -4.78 -3.09 8.03
N PHE A 78 -4.94 -1.78 7.91
CA PHE A 78 -5.85 -0.98 8.73
C PHE A 78 -6.96 -0.37 7.86
N PRO A 79 -8.15 -0.99 7.78
CA PRO A 79 -9.25 -0.48 6.96
C PRO A 79 -9.67 0.96 7.31
N ALA A 80 -9.64 1.31 8.60
CA ALA A 80 -9.98 2.63 9.08
C ALA A 80 -8.91 3.70 8.76
N LEU A 81 -7.73 3.28 8.31
CA LEU A 81 -6.63 4.15 7.89
C LEU A 81 -6.39 3.98 6.38
N GLU A 82 -7.45 3.99 5.59
CA GLU A 82 -7.37 3.88 4.11
C GLU A 82 -6.65 2.61 3.63
N GLY A 83 -6.72 1.52 4.42
CA GLY A 83 -6.08 0.25 4.07
C GLY A 83 -4.56 0.23 4.25
N ARG A 84 -3.97 1.24 4.92
CA ARG A 84 -2.53 1.28 5.17
C ARG A 84 -2.02 0.03 5.86
N ALA A 85 -0.84 -0.42 5.45
CA ALA A 85 -0.15 -1.57 6.03
C ALA A 85 0.90 -1.14 7.06
N GLY A 86 1.26 -2.08 7.94
CA GLY A 86 2.34 -1.91 8.89
C GLY A 86 2.70 -3.19 9.61
N VAL A 87 3.80 -3.15 10.36
CA VAL A 87 4.34 -4.31 11.08
C VAL A 87 4.29 -4.07 12.59
N VAL A 88 3.79 -5.06 13.35
CA VAL A 88 3.84 -5.03 14.81
C VAL A 88 5.29 -5.07 15.28
N LYS A 89 5.76 -4.02 15.96
CA LYS A 89 7.12 -3.91 16.49
C LYS A 89 7.21 -4.24 17.98
N LYS A 90 6.18 -3.93 18.76
CA LYS A 90 6.14 -4.18 20.21
C LYS A 90 4.73 -4.48 20.67
N ILE A 91 4.62 -5.20 21.79
CA ILE A 91 3.36 -5.49 22.48
C ILE A 91 3.60 -5.20 23.96
N ARG A 92 2.65 -4.49 24.59
CA ARG A 92 2.64 -4.23 26.03
C ARG A 92 1.25 -4.46 26.61
N ALA A 93 1.17 -4.69 27.91
CA ALA A 93 -0.11 -4.69 28.60
C ALA A 93 -0.76 -3.30 28.49
N GLY A 94 -2.07 -3.30 28.27
CA GLY A 94 -2.92 -2.13 28.39
C GLY A 94 -3.08 -1.78 29.86
N ASP A 95 -3.02 -0.49 30.16
CA ASP A 95 -3.24 0.02 31.51
C ASP A 95 -4.51 0.86 31.49
N ASN A 96 -5.65 0.23 31.80
CA ASN A 96 -6.90 0.94 31.98
C ASN A 96 -7.77 0.29 33.08
N PRO A 97 -7.86 0.92 34.26
CA PRO A 97 -8.68 0.42 35.37
C PRO A 97 -10.17 0.24 35.04
N ARG A 98 -10.68 0.89 33.97
CA ARG A 98 -12.10 0.84 33.58
C ARG A 98 -12.42 -0.27 32.56
N HIS A 99 -11.42 -0.85 31.91
CA HIS A 99 -11.63 -1.71 30.74
C HIS A 99 -10.81 -3.01 30.78
N GLY A 100 -10.77 -3.70 31.93
CA GLY A 100 -10.22 -5.06 32.03
C GLY A 100 -8.80 -5.25 31.47
N GLU A 101 -8.40 -6.50 31.25
CA GLU A 101 -7.12 -6.80 30.61
C GLU A 101 -7.22 -6.69 29.09
N PHE A 102 -6.32 -5.92 28.48
CA PHE A 102 -6.12 -5.86 27.03
C PHE A 102 -4.64 -5.57 26.73
N GLN A 103 -4.25 -5.62 25.47
CA GLN A 103 -2.91 -5.34 25.02
C GLN A 103 -2.87 -4.08 24.16
N VAL A 104 -1.70 -3.45 24.09
CA VAL A 104 -1.40 -2.37 23.15
C VAL A 104 -0.27 -2.84 22.25
N ILE A 105 -0.51 -2.83 20.95
CA ILE A 105 0.48 -3.12 19.92
C ILE A 105 1.03 -1.80 19.38
N ALA A 106 2.35 -1.71 19.25
CA ALA A 106 3.00 -0.62 18.54
C ALA A 106 3.31 -1.08 17.11
N VAL A 107 2.73 -0.41 16.12
CA VAL A 107 2.81 -0.78 14.70
C VAL A 107 3.55 0.28 13.94
N GLN A 108 4.58 -0.13 13.21
CA GLN A 108 5.28 0.72 12.26
C GLN A 108 4.50 0.72 10.96
N LEU A 109 3.74 1.78 10.70
CA LEU A 109 3.02 1.96 9.44
C LEU A 109 3.99 2.35 8.32
N ASP A 110 3.71 1.87 7.12
CA ASP A 110 4.49 2.22 5.94
C ASP A 110 4.38 3.73 5.68
N GLY A 111 5.53 4.34 5.33
CA GLY A 111 5.66 5.79 5.11
C GLY A 111 5.72 6.64 6.38
N GLU A 112 5.61 6.07 7.58
CA GLU A 112 5.77 6.82 8.83
C GLU A 112 7.11 6.58 9.51
N THR A 113 7.61 7.60 10.21
CA THR A 113 8.85 7.51 11.00
C THR A 113 8.62 7.08 12.43
N LYS A 114 7.40 7.24 12.95
CA LYS A 114 7.02 6.83 14.32
C LYS A 114 6.03 5.69 14.27
N ALA A 115 6.20 4.73 15.19
CA ALA A 115 5.20 3.70 15.39
C ALA A 115 3.95 4.28 16.05
N ARG A 116 2.77 3.81 15.63
CA ARG A 116 1.48 4.15 16.24
C ARG A 116 1.02 3.02 17.15
N GLU A 117 0.28 3.37 18.20
CA GLU A 117 -0.25 2.39 19.16
C GLU A 117 -1.72 2.06 18.86
N PHE A 118 -2.06 0.77 18.97
CA PHE A 118 -3.41 0.26 18.74
C PHE A 118 -3.79 -0.77 19.82
N ALA A 119 -5.06 -0.84 20.18
CA ALA A 119 -5.54 -1.84 21.13
C ALA A 119 -5.59 -3.24 20.49
N ALA A 120 -5.36 -4.28 21.28
CA ALA A 120 -5.44 -5.69 20.87
C ALA A 120 -6.00 -6.52 22.04
N GLY A 121 -6.63 -7.65 21.72
CA GLY A 121 -7.28 -8.50 22.72
C GLY A 121 -8.42 -7.81 23.49
N PHE A 122 -8.96 -6.71 22.96
CA PHE A 122 -9.98 -5.92 23.65
C PHE A 122 -11.36 -6.59 23.52
N ALA A 123 -11.81 -7.29 24.55
CA ALA A 123 -13.05 -8.09 24.49
C ALA A 123 -14.33 -7.27 24.19
N HIS A 124 -14.31 -5.95 24.37
CA HIS A 124 -15.49 -5.06 24.27
C HIS A 124 -15.47 -4.12 23.03
N ALA A 125 -14.77 -4.50 21.96
CA ALA A 125 -14.65 -3.68 20.75
C ALA A 125 -15.90 -3.67 19.85
#